data_AF-A0A1I4IDQ1-F1
#
_entry.id   AF-A0A1I4IDQ1-F1
#
_cell.length_a   1.000
_cell.length_b   1.000
_cell.length_c   1.000
_cell.angle_alpha   90.00
_cell.angle_beta   90.00
_cell.angle_gamma   90.00
#
_symmetry.space_group_name_H-M   'P 1'
#
loop_
_entity.id
_entity.type
_entity.pdbx_description
1 polymer ?
#
loop_
_entity_poly.entity_id
_entity_poly.type
_entity_poly.pdbx_seq_one_letter_code
_entity_poly.pdbx_strand_id
1 'polypeptide(L)'
;MRSAANAKSSLNAEIQRVKTQPALRFRVRDLSEHYDAPAFDLVFHDTENGVERHSEAVWSSKEQAALEAERLDAAQLRPVHWEVCRQKSGNLLNF
;
A
#
# COMPACT_ATOMS: atom_id res chain seq x y z
N MET A 1 -6.82 -12.58 53.46
CA MET A 1 -7.06 -11.55 52.44
C MET A 1 -5.78 -11.37 51.61
N ARG A 2 -5.94 -11.41 50.28
CA ARG A 2 -5.07 -10.86 49.21
C ARG A 2 -3.63 -11.40 49.06
N SER A 3 -3.38 -12.12 47.96
CA SER A 3 -2.24 -11.90 47.06
C SER A 3 -2.43 -12.66 45.76
N ALA A 4 -3.24 -12.11 44.85
CA ALA A 4 -3.34 -12.52 43.45
C ALA A 4 -2.84 -11.36 42.59
N ALA A 5 -1.53 -11.07 42.67
CA ALA A 5 -0.94 -9.90 42.06
C ALA A 5 0.26 -10.20 41.15
N ASN A 6 0.43 -11.45 40.67
CA ASN A 6 1.63 -11.76 39.90
C ASN A 6 1.44 -12.65 38.67
N ALA A 7 0.31 -12.51 37.98
CA ALA A 7 0.08 -13.13 36.66
C ALA A 7 -0.29 -12.12 35.55
N LYS A 8 -0.28 -10.81 35.85
CA LYS A 8 -0.63 -9.76 34.87
C LYS A 8 0.58 -9.11 34.19
N SER A 9 1.80 -9.48 34.60
CA SER A 9 3.02 -8.84 34.08
C SER A 9 3.47 -9.38 32.71
N SER A 10 3.11 -10.63 32.35
CA SER A 10 3.59 -11.23 31.10
C SER A 10 2.73 -10.97 29.87
N LEU A 11 1.50 -10.47 30.00
CA LEU A 11 0.58 -10.28 28.86
C LEU A 11 0.77 -8.94 28.12
N ASN A 12 1.48 -7.98 28.73
CA ASN A 12 1.68 -6.65 28.13
C ASN A 12 2.90 -6.56 27.20
N ALA A 13 3.76 -7.58 27.16
CA ALA A 13 4.94 -7.60 26.29
C ALA A 13 4.65 -8.15 24.87
N GLU A 14 3.50 -8.79 24.66
CA GLU A 14 3.16 -9.45 23.39
C GLU A 14 2.27 -8.60 22.48
N ILE A 15 1.74 -7.48 23.00
CA ILE A 15 0.87 -6.53 22.26
C ILE A 15 1.70 -5.38 21.65
N GLN A 16 2.97 -5.61 21.31
CA GLN A 16 3.83 -4.59 20.66
C GLN A 16 4.62 -5.11 19.45
N ARG A 17 4.07 -6.12 18.76
CA ARG A 17 4.53 -6.49 17.41
C ARG A 17 3.38 -6.69 16.45
N VAL A 18 2.36 -5.83 16.49
CA VAL A 18 1.78 -5.43 15.20
C VAL A 18 2.89 -4.65 14.54
N LYS A 19 3.71 -5.34 13.74
CA LYS A 19 4.61 -4.70 12.79
C LYS A 19 3.70 -3.79 11.98
N THR A 20 3.66 -2.51 12.31
CA THR A 20 3.36 -1.45 11.37
C THR A 20 4.49 -1.51 10.36
N GLN A 21 4.48 -2.54 9.51
CA GLN A 21 5.17 -2.47 8.24
C GLN A 21 4.70 -1.14 7.66
N PRO A 22 5.63 -0.23 7.28
CA PRO A 22 5.21 0.97 6.58
C PRO A 22 4.32 0.49 5.44
N ALA A 23 3.10 1.02 5.37
CA ALA A 23 2.17 0.64 4.32
C ALA A 23 2.91 0.85 3.00
N LEU A 24 3.17 -0.24 2.26
CA LEU A 24 3.93 -0.18 1.02
C LEU A 24 3.29 0.87 0.12
N ARG A 25 4.08 1.84 -0.33
CA ARG A 25 3.57 2.99 -1.09
C ARG A 25 3.13 2.57 -2.50
N PHE A 26 3.62 1.43 -2.96
CA PHE A 26 3.30 0.82 -4.23
C PHE A 26 2.56 -0.50 -4.01
N ARG A 27 1.53 -0.75 -4.81
CA ARG A 27 0.77 -2.00 -4.82
C ARG A 27 0.72 -2.54 -6.25
N VAL A 28 0.86 -3.85 -6.42
CA VAL A 28 0.57 -4.49 -7.71
C VAL A 28 -0.93 -4.65 -7.85
N ARG A 29 -1.49 -4.22 -8.98
CA ARG A 29 -2.89 -4.43 -9.34
C ARG A 29 -2.96 -5.36 -10.55
N ASP A 30 -3.87 -6.32 -10.48
CA ASP A 30 -4.15 -7.26 -11.55
C ASP A 30 -5.19 -6.63 -12.48
N LEU A 31 -4.87 -6.56 -13.75
CA LEU A 31 -5.72 -6.04 -14.83
C LEU A 31 -6.15 -7.15 -15.78
N SER A 32 -5.82 -8.42 -15.51
CA SER A 32 -6.03 -9.53 -16.44
C SER A 32 -7.50 -9.73 -16.84
N GLU A 33 -8.46 -9.19 -16.07
CA GLU A 33 -9.87 -9.18 -16.45
C GLU A 33 -10.20 -8.28 -17.66
N HIS A 34 -9.31 -7.37 -18.02
CA HIS A 34 -9.46 -6.42 -19.12
C HIS A 34 -8.61 -6.77 -20.35
N TYR A 35 -7.82 -7.84 -20.29
CA TYR A 35 -6.88 -8.24 -21.34
C TYR A 35 -7.01 -9.74 -21.64
N ASP A 36 -6.65 -10.14 -22.85
CA ASP A 36 -6.63 -11.55 -23.26
C ASP A 36 -5.43 -12.34 -22.66
N ALA A 37 -4.59 -11.69 -21.87
CA ALA A 37 -3.37 -12.25 -21.29
C ALA A 37 -3.12 -11.66 -19.87
N PRO A 38 -2.29 -12.32 -19.04
CA PRO A 38 -1.91 -11.78 -17.73
C PRO A 38 -1.34 -10.37 -17.85
N ALA A 39 -1.95 -9.43 -17.12
CA ALA A 39 -1.60 -8.01 -17.18
C ALA A 39 -1.61 -7.44 -15.76
N PHE A 40 -0.52 -6.79 -15.38
CA PHE A 40 -0.34 -6.21 -14.06
C PHE A 40 0.18 -4.79 -14.19
N ASP A 41 -0.29 -3.89 -13.33
CA ASP A 41 0.24 -2.54 -13.21
C ASP A 41 0.57 -2.22 -11.76
N LEU A 42 1.12 -1.02 -11.52
CA LEU A 42 1.44 -0.52 -10.20
C LEU A 42 0.53 0.63 -9.81
N VAL A 43 -0.03 0.58 -8.61
CA VAL A 43 -0.70 1.72 -8.01
C VAL A 43 0.19 2.32 -6.93
N PHE A 44 0.53 3.60 -7.11
CA PHE A 44 1.21 4.43 -6.13
C PHE A 44 0.19 5.20 -5.28
N HIS A 45 0.28 5.01 -3.96
CA HIS A 45 -0.49 5.77 -2.98
C HIS A 45 0.27 7.05 -2.61
N ASP A 46 -0.10 8.17 -3.23
CA ASP A 46 0.48 9.46 -2.92
C ASP A 46 -0.25 10.11 -1.75
N THR A 47 0.24 9.81 -0.55
CA THR A 47 -0.32 10.33 0.69
C THR A 47 -0.22 11.85 0.80
N GLU A 48 0.76 12.49 0.17
CA GLU A 48 0.91 13.95 0.23
C GLU A 48 -0.20 14.69 -0.54
N ASN A 49 -0.60 14.14 -1.69
CA ASN A 49 -1.65 14.73 -2.51
C ASN A 49 -3.03 14.09 -2.27
N GLY A 50 -3.11 13.04 -1.45
CA GLY A 50 -4.35 12.32 -1.16
C GLY A 50 -4.93 11.58 -2.38
N VAL A 51 -4.08 11.17 -3.32
CA VAL A 51 -4.52 10.49 -4.55
C VAL A 51 -3.79 9.16 -4.77
N GLU A 52 -4.39 8.30 -5.57
CA GLU A 52 -3.79 7.09 -6.12
C GLU A 52 -3.46 7.32 -7.59
N ARG A 53 -2.27 6.91 -7.99
CA ARG A 53 -1.80 6.97 -9.38
C ARG A 53 -1.46 5.58 -9.88
N HIS A 54 -1.76 5.27 -11.14
CA HIS A 54 -1.33 4.00 -11.74
C HIS A 54 -0.20 4.19 -12.72
N SER A 55 0.65 3.17 -12.84
CA SER A 55 1.74 3.17 -13.81
C SER A 55 1.22 3.19 -15.23
N GLU A 56 1.91 3.93 -16.09
CA GLU A 56 1.74 3.86 -17.55
C GLU A 56 2.25 2.52 -18.12
N ALA A 57 3.17 1.87 -17.40
CA ALA A 57 3.69 0.56 -17.74
C ALA A 57 2.75 -0.56 -17.26
N VAL A 58 2.69 -1.62 -18.07
CA VAL A 58 2.00 -2.88 -17.76
C VAL A 58 3.00 -4.02 -17.90
N TRP A 59 2.99 -4.94 -16.94
CA TRP A 59 3.83 -6.14 -16.91
C TRP A 59 3.01 -7.38 -17.21
N SER A 60 3.65 -8.37 -17.83
CA SER A 60 3.04 -9.68 -18.13
C SER A 60 3.15 -10.67 -16.97
N SER A 61 3.80 -10.29 -15.87
CA SER A 61 4.02 -11.13 -14.69
C SER A 61 3.85 -10.31 -13.41
N LYS A 62 3.20 -10.92 -12.42
CA LYS A 62 3.02 -10.34 -11.09
C LYS A 62 4.35 -10.14 -10.38
N GLU A 63 5.28 -11.08 -10.57
CA GLU A 63 6.63 -11.05 -10.00
C GLU A 63 7.43 -9.88 -10.55
N GLN A 64 7.35 -9.62 -11.87
CA GLN A 64 8.01 -8.47 -12.50
C GLN A 64 7.45 -7.15 -11.96
N ALA A 65 6.13 -7.02 -11.86
CA ALA A 65 5.51 -5.84 -11.27
C ALA A 65 5.93 -5.66 -9.80
N ALA A 66 5.96 -6.75 -9.01
CA ALA A 66 6.38 -6.70 -7.61
C ALA A 66 7.84 -6.24 -7.44
N LEU A 67 8.76 -6.77 -8.26
CA LEU A 67 10.17 -6.34 -8.25
C LEU A 67 10.31 -4.85 -8.57
N GLU A 68 9.52 -4.35 -9.52
CA GLU A 68 9.53 -2.92 -9.85
C GLU A 68 8.95 -2.08 -8.71
N ALA A 69 7.86 -2.52 -8.07
CA ALA A 69 7.29 -1.85 -6.90
C ALA A 69 8.32 -1.72 -5.77
N GLU A 70 9.04 -2.80 -5.47
CA GLU A 70 10.12 -2.81 -4.48
C GLU A 70 11.26 -1.87 -4.87
N ARG A 71 11.66 -1.86 -6.15
CA ARG A 71 12.70 -0.96 -6.67
C ARG A 71 12.31 0.51 -6.51
N LEU A 72 11.07 0.86 -6.86
CA LEU A 72 10.53 2.22 -6.75
C LEU A 72 10.41 2.66 -5.29
N ASP A 73 9.96 1.78 -4.40
CA ASP A 73 9.84 2.05 -2.97
C ASP A 73 11.21 2.22 -2.30
N ALA A 74 12.17 1.34 -2.59
CA ALA A 74 13.55 1.42 -2.10
C ALA A 74 14.25 2.71 -2.56
N ALA A 75 13.98 3.15 -3.80
CA ALA A 75 14.46 4.41 -4.33
C ALA A 75 13.67 5.64 -3.83
N GLN A 76 12.65 5.43 -2.99
CA GLN A 76 11.75 6.46 -2.46
C GLN A 76 11.10 7.32 -3.56
N LEU A 77 10.91 6.75 -4.75
CA LEU A 77 10.43 7.49 -5.91
C LEU A 77 8.98 7.93 -5.74
N ARG A 78 8.66 9.02 -6.43
CA ARG A 78 7.35 9.67 -6.42
C ARG A 78 6.93 9.94 -7.86
N PRO A 79 6.29 8.99 -8.54
CA PRO A 79 5.89 9.17 -9.92
C PRO A 79 4.66 10.08 -10.00
N VAL A 80 4.84 11.38 -9.75
CA VAL A 80 3.77 12.39 -9.79
C VAL A 80 3.19 12.59 -11.20
N HIS A 81 3.93 12.18 -12.22
CA HIS A 81 3.53 12.21 -13.63
C HIS A 81 2.53 11.12 -14.01
N TRP A 82 2.43 10.05 -13.21
CA TRP A 82 1.47 8.97 -13.45
C TRP A 82 0.03 9.46 -13.37
N GLU A 83 -0.84 8.80 -14.15
CA GLU A 83 -2.25 9.14 -14.22
C GLU A 83 -2.97 8.92 -12.88
N VAL A 84 -3.80 9.90 -12.50
CA VAL A 84 -4.59 9.84 -11.27
C VAL A 84 -5.85 9.01 -11.52
N CYS A 85 -5.98 7.87 -10.84
CA CYS A 85 -7.13 6.98 -10.98
C CYS A 85 -8.14 7.10 -9.85
N ARG A 86 -7.70 7.57 -8.68
CA ARG A 86 -8.59 7.81 -7.54
C ARG A 86 -8.08 8.98 -6.73
N GLN A 87 -8.89 10.01 -6.59
CA GLN A 87 -8.70 11.02 -5.56
C GLN A 87 -9.47 10.56 -4.34
N LYS A 88 -8.84 10.46 -3.16
CA LYS A 88 -9.62 10.36 -1.91
C LYS A 88 -10.34 11.70 -1.79
N SER A 89 -11.62 11.72 -2.14
CA SER A 89 -12.50 12.88 -1.98
C SER A 89 -12.66 13.17 -0.48
N GLY A 90 -11.69 13.90 0.10
CA GLY A 90 -11.87 14.57 1.36
C GLY A 90 -12.59 15.89 1.10
N ASN A 91 -13.90 15.91 1.36
CA ASN A 91 -14.79 17.09 1.28
C ASN A 91 -14.91 17.77 -0.09
N LEU A 92 -16.00 17.48 -0.81
CA LEU A 92 -16.68 18.53 -1.55
C LEU A 92 -17.97 18.85 -0.81
N LEU A 93 -17.94 20.04 -0.20
CA LEU A 93 -19.05 20.76 0.38
C LEU A 93 -20.22 20.82 -0.61
N ASN A 94 -21.44 20.73 -0.06
CA ASN A 94 -22.66 21.19 -0.72
C ASN A 94 -22.43 22.57 -1.37
N PHE A 95 -22.72 22.68 -2.66
CA PHE A 95 -23.13 23.93 -3.29
C PHE A 95 -24.40 23.66 -4.09
#